data_AF-A0A2M9KXV5-F1
#
_entry.id   AF-A0A2M9KXV5-F1
#
_cell.length_a   1.000
_cell.length_b   1.000
_cell.length_c   1.000
_cell.angle_alpha   90.00
_cell.angle_beta   90.00
_cell.angle_gamma   90.00
#
_symmetry.space_group_name_H-M   'P 1'
#
loop_
_entity.id
_entity.type
_entity.pdbx_description
1 polymer ?
#
loop_
_entity_poly.entity_id
_entity_poly.type
_entity_poly.pdbx_seq_one_letter_code
_entity_poly.pdbx_strand_id
1 'polypeptide(L)'
;MDDMSPARLALEQDDLEKLREILDSGGVVHQECNGFTLLYSAVDGEIDAHIQTGEPLHVDATALLLSRGADPERPSHGGRGVSARHMAFVSGHWLATNLFEAWLRRSTD
;
A
#
# COMPACT_ATOMS: atom_id res chain seq x y z
N MET A 1 11.39 15.46 12.40
CA MET A 1 10.19 15.34 11.56
C MET A 1 10.62 14.44 10.43
N ASP A 2 10.09 13.23 10.36
CA ASP A 2 10.30 12.42 9.16
C ASP A 2 9.66 13.20 8.01
N ASP A 3 10.51 13.69 7.12
CA ASP A 3 10.11 14.42 5.94
C ASP A 3 9.22 13.51 5.10
N MET A 4 8.06 14.03 4.68
CA MET A 4 7.12 13.27 3.85
C MET A 4 7.85 12.87 2.58
N SER A 5 8.12 11.58 2.41
CA SER A 5 8.93 11.14 1.28
C SER A 5 8.22 11.45 -0.05
N PRO A 6 8.96 11.64 -1.16
CA PRO A 6 8.33 11.89 -2.46
C PRO A 6 7.34 10.79 -2.88
N ALA A 7 7.66 9.52 -2.59
CA ALA A 7 6.78 8.39 -2.87
C ALA A 7 5.52 8.44 -2.00
N ARG A 8 5.67 8.81 -0.72
CA ARG A 8 4.55 9.03 0.19
C ARG A 8 3.65 10.14 -0.30
N LEU A 9 4.21 11.30 -0.65
CA LEU A 9 3.43 12.43 -1.14
C LEU A 9 2.64 12.08 -2.40
N ALA A 10 3.26 11.41 -3.37
CA ALA A 10 2.58 10.97 -4.59
C ALA A 10 1.42 10.00 -4.28
N LEU A 11 1.61 9.08 -3.34
CA LEU A 11 0.57 8.17 -2.88
C LEU A 11 -0.61 8.91 -2.22
N GLU A 12 -0.34 9.82 -1.29
CA GLU A 12 -1.39 10.58 -0.58
C GLU A 12 -2.16 11.53 -1.51
N GLN A 13 -1.57 11.90 -2.66
CA GLN A 13 -2.21 12.73 -3.70
C GLN A 13 -2.92 11.89 -4.78
N ASP A 14 -2.92 10.56 -4.65
CA ASP A 14 -3.40 9.61 -5.68
C ASP A 14 -2.74 9.83 -7.06
N ASP A 15 -1.52 10.37 -7.08
CA ASP A 15 -0.72 10.55 -8.30
C ASP A 15 0.06 9.27 -8.61
N LEU A 16 -0.68 8.28 -9.14
CA LEU A 16 -0.15 6.95 -9.44
C LEU A 16 0.92 6.98 -10.54
N GLU A 17 0.84 7.92 -11.48
CA GLU A 17 1.87 8.10 -12.50
C GLU A 17 3.18 8.56 -11.85
N LYS A 18 3.11 9.55 -10.96
CA LYS A 18 4.30 10.03 -10.26
C LYS A 18 4.87 8.98 -9.31
N LEU A 19 4.01 8.27 -8.59
CA LEU A 19 4.41 7.17 -7.73
C LEU A 19 5.16 6.10 -8.54
N ARG A 20 4.63 5.72 -9.71
CA ARG A 20 5.29 4.77 -10.63
C ARG A 20 6.67 5.27 -11.04
N GLU A 21 6.80 6.52 -11.49
CA GLU A 21 8.09 7.10 -11.89
C GLU A 21 9.15 7.06 -10.78
N ILE A 22 8.74 7.39 -9.56
CA ILE A 22 9.62 7.39 -8.38
C ILE A 22 10.12 5.97 -8.11
N LEU A 23 9.23 4.99 -8.13
CA LEU A 23 9.60 3.58 -7.91
C LEU A 23 10.46 3.03 -9.05
N ASP A 24 10.17 3.38 -10.30
CA ASP A 24 11.00 3.03 -11.47
C ASP A 24 12.42 3.60 -11.39
N SER A 25 12.57 4.76 -10.75
CA SER A 25 13.86 5.44 -10.58
C SER A 25 14.67 4.94 -9.38
N GLY A 26 14.26 3.83 -8.76
CA GLY A 26 14.93 3.25 -7.59
C GLY A 26 14.37 3.70 -6.24
N GLY A 27 13.15 4.25 -6.21
CA GLY A 27 12.44 4.55 -4.98
C GLY A 27 12.25 3.31 -4.10
N VAL A 28 12.30 3.50 -2.78
CA VAL A 28 12.21 2.40 -1.81
C VAL A 28 10.74 1.98 -1.62
N VAL A 29 10.34 0.87 -2.24
CA VAL A 29 8.94 0.39 -2.21
C VAL A 29 8.45 0.02 -0.80
N HIS A 30 9.36 -0.41 0.08
CA HIS A 30 9.06 -0.73 1.49
C HIS A 30 9.33 0.43 2.44
N GLN A 31 9.43 1.66 1.92
CA GLN A 31 9.67 2.84 2.74
C GLN A 31 8.57 2.98 3.80
N GLU A 32 8.98 3.26 5.03
CA GLU A 32 8.08 3.63 6.11
C GLU A 32 8.05 5.16 6.26
N CYS A 33 6.85 5.72 6.44
CA CYS A 33 6.63 7.11 6.83
C CYS A 33 5.72 7.10 8.06
N ASN A 34 6.13 7.76 9.15
CA ASN A 34 5.48 7.63 10.46
C ASN A 34 5.31 6.16 10.91
N GLY A 35 6.28 5.32 10.55
CA GLY A 35 6.25 3.88 10.84
C GLY A 35 5.34 3.06 9.93
N PHE A 36 4.58 3.63 9.00
CA PHE A 36 3.73 2.85 8.09
C PHE A 36 4.38 2.65 6.74
N THR A 37 4.38 1.41 6.24
CA THR A 37 4.85 1.11 4.88
C THR A 37 3.97 1.82 3.84
N LEU A 38 4.51 2.10 2.65
CA LEU A 38 3.70 2.61 1.53
C LEU A 38 2.49 1.71 1.24
N LEU A 39 2.66 0.39 1.29
CA LEU A 39 1.58 -0.55 1.02
C LEU A 39 0.50 -0.54 2.09
N TYR A 40 0.87 -0.38 3.37
CA TYR A 40 -0.12 -0.21 4.44
C TYR A 40 -0.99 1.02 4.18
N SER A 41 -0.35 2.13 3.80
CA SER A 41 -1.07 3.40 3.63
C SER A 41 -1.85 3.51 2.33
N ALA A 42 -1.48 2.76 1.30
CA ALA A 42 -2.34 2.60 0.12
C ALA A 42 -3.69 1.98 0.53
N VAL A 43 -3.66 0.90 1.30
CA VAL A 43 -4.88 0.24 1.81
C VAL A 43 -5.71 1.19 2.70
N ASP A 44 -5.03 1.92 3.58
CA ASP A 44 -5.68 2.90 4.47
C ASP A 44 -6.35 4.03 3.68
N GLY A 45 -5.65 4.62 2.71
CA GLY A 45 -6.18 5.67 1.84
C GLY A 45 -7.34 5.19 0.96
N GLU A 46 -7.27 3.96 0.42
CA GLU A 46 -8.36 3.36 -0.36
C GLU A 46 -9.63 3.13 0.50
N ILE A 47 -9.48 2.77 1.78
CA ILE A 47 -10.59 2.67 2.75
C ILE A 47 -11.16 4.06 3.06
N ASP A 48 -10.30 5.03 3.36
CA ASP A 48 -10.72 6.39 3.68
C ASP A 48 -11.46 7.05 2.51
N ALA A 49 -10.97 6.90 1.29
CA ALA A 49 -11.62 7.37 0.08
C ALA A 49 -13.01 6.74 -0.10
N HIS A 50 -13.13 5.42 0.09
CA HIS A 50 -14.42 4.72 0.06
C HIS A 50 -15.41 5.26 1.10
N ILE A 51 -14.97 5.45 2.35
CA ILE A 51 -15.81 5.95 3.43
C ILE A 51 -16.27 7.40 3.17
N GLN A 52 -15.38 8.25 2.67
CA GLN A 52 -15.67 9.67 2.46
C GLN A 52 -16.56 9.93 1.25
N THR A 53 -16.38 9.16 0.18
CA THR A 53 -17.08 9.40 -1.10
C THR A 53 -18.29 8.50 -1.29
N GLY A 54 -18.30 7.31 -0.67
CA GLY A 54 -19.28 6.26 -0.93
C GLY A 54 -19.04 5.51 -2.25
N GLU A 55 -18.02 5.87 -3.03
CA GLU A 55 -17.64 5.15 -4.25
C GLU A 55 -17.08 3.76 -3.92
N PRO A 56 -17.17 2.78 -4.82
CA PRO A 56 -16.66 1.43 -4.56
C PRO A 56 -15.17 1.40 -4.20
N LEU A 57 -14.79 0.48 -3.30
CA LEU A 57 -13.38 0.19 -3.02
C LEU A 57 -12.61 -0.15 -4.31
N HIS A 58 -11.46 0.49 -4.50
CA HIS A 58 -10.50 0.20 -5.56
C HIS A 58 -9.17 -0.26 -4.96
N VAL A 59 -8.21 -0.66 -5.81
CA VAL A 59 -6.90 -1.18 -5.38
C VAL A 59 -5.77 -0.68 -6.29
N ASP A 60 -5.93 0.45 -6.97
CA ASP A 60 -4.97 0.91 -7.97
C ASP A 60 -3.59 1.19 -7.38
N ALA A 61 -3.52 1.88 -6.24
CA ALA A 61 -2.29 2.13 -5.52
C ALA A 61 -1.71 0.84 -4.92
N THR A 62 -2.56 0.03 -4.29
CA THR A 62 -2.18 -1.28 -3.76
C THR A 62 -1.58 -2.19 -4.84
N ALA A 63 -2.22 -2.27 -6.02
CA ALA A 63 -1.77 -3.07 -7.14
C ALA A 63 -0.47 -2.56 -7.75
N LEU A 64 -0.32 -1.23 -7.89
CA LEU A 64 0.93 -0.62 -8.34
C LEU A 64 2.09 -1.01 -7.43
N LEU A 65 1.94 -0.86 -6.11
CA LEU A 65 2.99 -1.20 -5.15
C LEU A 65 3.34 -2.69 -5.18
N LEU A 66 2.36 -3.58 -5.23
CA LEU A 66 2.59 -5.03 -5.38
C LEU A 66 3.34 -5.38 -6.67
N SER A 67 3.03 -4.69 -7.78
CA SER A 67 3.74 -4.89 -9.05
C SER A 67 5.23 -4.53 -8.96
N ARG A 68 5.61 -3.70 -7.98
CA ARG A 68 7.00 -3.28 -7.71
C ARG A 68 7.64 -4.01 -6.53
N GLY A 69 7.04 -5.12 -6.10
CA GLY A 69 7.60 -5.99 -5.08
C GLY A 69 7.33 -5.52 -3.65
N ALA A 70 6.35 -4.65 -3.43
CA ALA A 70 5.83 -4.44 -2.09
C ALA A 70 5.39 -5.78 -1.48
N ASP A 71 5.78 -6.03 -0.23
CA ASP A 71 5.48 -7.28 0.46
C ASP A 71 4.26 -7.04 1.37
N PRO A 72 3.11 -7.69 1.11
CA PRO A 72 1.90 -7.50 1.88
C PRO A 72 1.96 -8.07 3.30
N GLU A 73 2.92 -8.94 3.60
CA GLU A 73 3.14 -9.51 4.93
C GLU A 73 4.19 -8.75 5.75
N ARG A 74 4.92 -7.83 5.13
CA ARG A 74 5.90 -6.99 5.83
C ARG A 74 5.20 -6.17 6.93
N PRO A 75 5.59 -6.36 8.21
CA PRO A 75 5.01 -5.58 9.29
C PRO A 75 5.57 -4.17 9.30
N SER A 76 4.69 -3.20 9.57
CA SER A 76 5.03 -1.80 9.76
C SER A 76 5.86 -1.57 11.05
N HIS A 77 6.25 -0.34 11.34
CA HIS A 77 6.94 0.12 12.54
C HIS A 77 8.26 -0.63 12.78
N GLY A 78 9.04 -0.81 11.72
CA GLY A 78 10.27 -1.58 11.75
C GLY A 78 10.05 -3.03 12.19
N GLY A 79 8.95 -3.65 11.74
CA GLY A 79 8.63 -5.05 12.02
C GLY A 79 7.83 -5.33 13.29
N ARG A 80 7.35 -4.29 14.00
CA ARG A 80 6.56 -4.45 15.25
C ARG A 80 5.08 -4.12 15.11
N GLY A 81 4.69 -3.51 13.99
CA GLY A 81 3.33 -3.12 13.69
C GLY A 81 2.58 -4.19 12.91
N VAL A 82 1.44 -3.79 12.36
CA VAL A 82 0.62 -4.62 11.48
C VAL A 82 1.08 -4.52 10.02
N SER A 83 0.87 -5.58 9.25
CA SER A 83 1.11 -5.60 7.81
C SER A 83 -0.08 -5.03 7.05
N ALA A 84 0.13 -4.68 5.78
CA ALA A 84 -0.94 -4.24 4.88
C ALA A 84 -2.02 -5.34 4.70
N ARG A 85 -1.60 -6.61 4.62
CA ARG A 85 -2.55 -7.74 4.55
C ARG A 85 -3.42 -7.85 5.78
N HIS A 86 -2.84 -7.73 6.98
CA HIS A 86 -3.63 -7.75 8.22
C HIS A 86 -4.64 -6.60 8.24
N MET A 87 -4.19 -5.39 7.87
CA MET A 87 -5.03 -4.20 7.79
C MET A 87 -6.22 -4.38 6.84
N ALA A 88 -5.97 -4.82 5.61
CA ALA A 88 -7.03 -5.06 4.62
C ALA A 88 -8.08 -6.06 5.13
N PHE A 89 -7.63 -7.13 5.80
CA PHE A 89 -8.52 -8.14 6.36
C PHE A 89 -9.39 -7.59 7.49
N VAL A 90 -8.78 -6.93 8.50
CA VAL A 90 -9.53 -6.47 9.68
C VAL A 90 -10.50 -5.32 9.38
N SER A 91 -10.19 -4.49 8.38
CA SER A 91 -11.10 -3.43 7.91
C SER A 91 -12.13 -3.88 6.88
N GLY A 92 -12.11 -5.15 6.48
CA GLY A 92 -13.05 -5.66 5.47
C GLY A 92 -12.81 -5.10 4.06
N HIS A 93 -11.59 -4.65 3.75
CA HIS A 93 -11.19 -4.28 2.40
C HIS A 93 -11.02 -5.55 1.55
N TRP A 94 -12.16 -6.10 1.13
CA TRP A 94 -12.25 -7.42 0.48
C TRP A 94 -11.44 -7.49 -0.82
N LEU A 95 -11.38 -6.39 -1.59
CA LEU A 95 -10.65 -6.34 -2.85
C LEU A 95 -9.13 -6.44 -2.63
N ALA A 96 -8.57 -5.64 -1.72
CA ALA A 96 -7.16 -5.72 -1.33
C ALA A 96 -6.83 -7.09 -0.72
N THR A 97 -7.71 -7.62 0.13
CA THR A 97 -7.56 -8.96 0.72
C THR A 97 -7.41 -10.03 -0.38
N ASN A 98 -8.34 -10.08 -1.33
CA ASN A 98 -8.29 -11.03 -2.44
C ASN A 98 -7.05 -10.86 -3.31
N LEU A 99 -6.63 -9.62 -3.55
CA LEU A 99 -5.44 -9.30 -4.33
C LEU A 99 -4.17 -9.81 -3.62
N PHE A 100 -4.03 -9.60 -2.31
CA PHE A 100 -2.90 -10.12 -1.54
C PHE A 100 -2.86 -11.64 -1.53
N GLU A 101 -4.00 -12.30 -1.33
CA GLU A 101 -4.08 -13.76 -1.39
C GLU A 101 -3.66 -14.32 -2.76
N ALA A 102 -4.09 -13.66 -3.85
CA ALA A 102 -3.67 -14.03 -5.19
C ALA A 102 -2.19 -13.77 -5.44
N TRP A 103 -1.63 -12.70 -4.88
CA TRP A 103 -0.20 -12.37 -5.00
C TRP A 103 0.67 -13.38 -4.24
N LEU A 104 0.32 -13.70 -3.00
CA LEU A 104 1.09 -14.64 -2.16
C LEU A 104 1.15 -16.04 -2.75
N ARG A 105 0.05 -16.53 -3.32
CA ARG A 105 0.04 -17.83 -4.02
C ARG A 105 1.02 -17.91 -5.19
N ARG A 106 1.24 -16.80 -5.91
CA ARG A 106 2.21 -16.77 -7.02
C ARG A 106 3.66 -16.69 -6.55
N SER A 107 3.89 -16.11 -5.37
CA SER A 107 5.24 -15.94 -4.82
C SER A 107 5.81 -17.22 -4.19
N THR A 108 4.98 -18.25 -4.04
CA THR A 108 5.36 -19.58 -3.50
C THR A 108 5.63 -20.65 -4.57
N ASP A 109 5.43 -20.34 -5.84
CA ASP A 109 5.76 -21.19 -7.00
C ASP A 109 7.15 -20.84 -7.58
#